data_AF-A0ABD5PJM7-F1
#
_entry.id   AF-A0ABD5PJM7-F1
#
_cell.length_a   1.000
_cell.length_b   1.000
_cell.length_c   1.000
_cell.angle_alpha   90.00
_cell.angle_beta   90.00
_cell.angle_gamma   90.00
#
_symmetry.space_group_name_H-M   'P 1'
#
loop_
_entity.id
_entity.type
_entity.pdbx_description
1 polymer ?
#
loop_
_entity_poly.entity_id
_entity_poly.type
_entity_poly.pdbx_seq_one_letter_code
_entity_poly.pdbx_strand_id
1 'polypeptide(L)'
;MTAPERDQRDRTSTETIELPATAATQRALHEAIGHLYDELAATGNVDAVEAGHVPDEVFEGIEDLYVGSAEESIASVEIRYELIE
;
A
#
# COMPACT_ATOMS: atom_id res chain seq x y z
N MET A 1 20.48 24.36 -13.71
CA MET A 1 19.24 23.68 -13.32
C MET A 1 18.87 22.74 -14.44
N THR A 2 19.14 21.46 -14.27
CA THR A 2 18.76 20.42 -15.22
C THR A 2 17.36 19.95 -14.80
N ALA A 3 16.40 19.97 -15.72
CA ALA A 3 15.08 19.39 -15.47
C ALA A 3 15.25 17.89 -15.19
N PRO A 4 14.51 17.30 -14.24
CA PRO A 4 14.52 15.86 -14.07
C PRO A 4 13.95 15.24 -15.35
N GLU A 5 14.74 14.39 -15.99
CA GLU A 5 14.29 13.57 -17.12
C GLU A 5 13.10 12.75 -16.64
N ARG A 6 11.94 12.99 -17.26
CA ARG A 6 10.81 12.07 -17.13
C ARG A 6 11.20 10.83 -17.91
N ASP A 7 11.72 9.85 -17.19
CA ASP A 7 11.93 8.52 -17.72
C ASP A 7 10.64 8.05 -18.39
N GLN A 8 10.80 7.64 -19.64
CA GLN A 8 9.74 7.26 -20.53
C GLN A 8 9.25 5.88 -20.07
N ARG A 9 8.30 5.86 -19.13
CA ARG A 9 7.79 4.65 -18.48
C ARG A 9 7.12 3.76 -19.52
N ASP A 10 7.65 2.55 -19.67
CA ASP A 10 7.09 1.48 -20.48
C ASP A 10 5.69 1.10 -19.99
N ARG A 11 4.78 0.85 -20.95
CA ARG A 11 3.31 0.75 -20.81
C ARG A 11 2.76 -0.36 -19.90
N THR A 12 3.61 -1.08 -19.17
CA THR A 12 3.21 -2.05 -18.13
C THR A 12 4.41 -2.31 -17.23
N SER A 13 4.83 -1.31 -16.47
CA SER A 13 5.98 -1.45 -15.56
C SER A 13 5.48 -1.80 -14.16
N THR A 14 5.79 -3.00 -13.69
CA THR A 14 5.70 -3.34 -12.27
C THR A 14 6.75 -2.51 -11.53
N GLU A 15 6.32 -1.60 -10.67
CA GLU A 15 7.20 -0.79 -9.82
C GLU A 15 7.27 -1.42 -8.42
N THR A 16 8.44 -1.31 -7.78
CA THR A 16 8.66 -1.77 -6.40
C THR A 16 9.18 -0.61 -5.57
N ILE A 17 8.54 -0.38 -4.42
CA ILE A 17 8.99 0.60 -3.43
C ILE A 17 9.42 -0.16 -2.17
N GLU A 18 10.68 0.03 -1.79
CA GLU A 18 11.20 -0.43 -0.51
C GLU A 18 11.12 0.71 0.50
N LEU A 19 10.54 0.45 1.66
CA LEU A 19 10.47 1.42 2.75
C LEU A 19 11.35 0.97 3.92
N PRO A 20 12.11 1.89 4.53
CA PRO A 20 12.97 1.53 5.66
C PRO A 20 12.10 1.19 6.87
N ALA A 21 12.38 0.08 7.55
CA ALA A 21 11.60 -0.40 8.69
C ALA A 21 11.83 0.39 10.00
N THR A 22 11.90 1.72 9.92
CA THR A 22 12.05 2.58 11.10
C THR A 22 10.72 2.75 11.83
N ALA A 23 10.75 3.03 13.14
CA ALA A 23 9.52 3.30 13.91
C ALA A 23 8.68 4.45 13.32
N ALA A 24 9.33 5.49 12.76
CA ALA A 24 8.64 6.59 12.09
C ALA A 24 7.92 6.13 10.81
N THR A 25 8.56 5.27 10.02
CA THR A 25 7.97 4.70 8.80
C THR A 25 6.83 3.75 9.14
N GLN A 26 7.00 2.89 10.15
CA GLN A 26 5.96 1.98 10.60
C GLN A 26 4.74 2.75 11.12
N ARG A 27 4.95 3.82 11.91
CA ARG A 27 3.86 4.70 12.34
C ARG A 27 3.14 5.36 11.16
N ALA A 28 3.87 5.92 10.20
CA ALA A 28 3.27 6.55 9.02
C ALA A 28 2.49 5.54 8.17
N LEU A 29 3.00 4.31 8.04
CA LEU A 29 2.30 3.21 7.38
C LEU A 29 1.02 2.84 8.12
N HIS A 30 1.07 2.68 9.45
CA HIS A 30 -0.10 2.38 10.27
C HIS A 30 -1.20 3.43 10.09
N GLU A 31 -0.85 4.72 10.17
CA GLU A 31 -1.78 5.82 9.98
C GLU A 31 -2.37 5.83 8.54
N ALA A 32 -1.53 5.63 7.52
CA ALA A 32 -1.99 5.60 6.12
C ALA A 32 -2.90 4.40 5.82
N ILE A 33 -2.58 3.21 6.34
CA ILE A 33 -3.40 2.00 6.16
C ILE A 33 -4.71 2.12 6.93
N GLY A 34 -4.69 2.68 8.14
CA GLY A 34 -5.91 2.97 8.89
C GLY A 34 -6.85 3.89 8.11
N HIS A 35 -6.33 4.94 7.48
CA HIS A 35 -7.11 5.80 6.60
C HIS A 35 -7.67 5.07 5.37
N LEU A 36 -6.89 4.19 4.75
CA LEU A 36 -7.36 3.37 3.62
C LEU A 36 -8.53 2.47 4.05
N TYR A 37 -8.44 1.84 5.22
CA TYR A 37 -9.52 1.05 5.80
C TYR A 37 -10.78 1.88 6.05
N ASP A 38 -10.64 3.06 6.65
CA ASP A 38 -11.76 3.97 6.91
C ASP A 38 -12.42 4.44 5.62
N GLU A 39 -11.64 4.74 4.57
CA GLU A 39 -12.16 5.13 3.25
C GLU A 39 -12.88 3.97 2.55
N LEU A 40 -12.33 2.75 2.60
CA LEU A 40 -13.00 1.55 2.09
C LEU A 40 -14.31 1.27 2.84
N ALA A 41 -14.31 1.44 4.17
CA ALA A 41 -15.50 1.30 4.98
C ALA A 41 -16.57 2.37 4.66
N ALA A 42 -16.15 3.62 4.53
CA ALA A 42 -17.03 4.78 4.30
C ALA A 42 -17.63 4.81 2.88
N THR A 43 -16.91 4.30 1.87
CA THR A 43 -17.40 4.23 0.49
C THR A 43 -18.41 3.10 0.27
N GLY A 44 -18.76 2.33 1.30
CA GLY A 44 -19.59 1.13 1.15
C GLY A 44 -18.86 -0.02 0.46
N ASN A 45 -17.55 0.12 0.24
CA ASN A 45 -16.68 -0.90 -0.35
C ASN A 45 -16.37 -2.05 0.62
N VAL A 46 -16.95 -2.07 1.82
CA VAL A 46 -17.05 -3.31 2.61
C VAL A 46 -17.78 -4.39 1.80
N ASP A 47 -18.82 -3.99 1.05
CA ASP A 47 -19.47 -4.85 0.07
C ASP A 47 -18.56 -5.14 -1.13
N ALA A 48 -17.48 -4.39 -1.37
CA ALA A 48 -16.56 -4.60 -2.48
C ALA A 48 -15.49 -5.67 -2.17
N VAL A 49 -15.15 -5.88 -0.89
CA VAL A 49 -14.44 -7.10 -0.46
C VAL A 49 -15.39 -8.30 -0.58
N GLU A 50 -16.63 -8.20 -0.10
CA GLU A 50 -17.64 -9.28 -0.28
C GLU A 50 -18.07 -9.51 -1.75
N ALA A 51 -17.97 -8.50 -2.61
CA ALA A 51 -18.28 -8.56 -4.04
C ALA A 51 -17.05 -8.80 -4.93
N GLY A 52 -15.88 -9.10 -4.36
CA GLY A 52 -14.67 -9.51 -5.08
C GLY A 52 -13.97 -8.43 -5.91
N HIS A 53 -14.15 -7.15 -5.57
CA HIS A 53 -13.44 -6.03 -6.21
C HIS A 53 -12.03 -5.81 -5.64
N VAL A 54 -11.79 -6.20 -4.39
CA VAL A 54 -10.44 -6.31 -3.82
C VAL A 54 -10.14 -7.80 -3.66
N PRO A 55 -9.08 -8.32 -4.29
CA PRO A 55 -8.67 -9.71 -4.08
C PRO A 55 -8.37 -9.95 -2.59
N ASP A 56 -8.82 -11.08 -2.04
CA ASP A 56 -8.59 -11.44 -0.63
C ASP A 56 -7.11 -11.32 -0.23
N GLU A 57 -6.20 -11.73 -1.13
CA GLU A 57 -4.74 -11.64 -0.92
C GLU A 57 -4.25 -10.20 -0.71
N VAL A 58 -4.87 -9.22 -1.37
CA VAL A 58 -4.54 -7.80 -1.18
C VAL A 58 -5.07 -7.31 0.16
N PHE A 59 -6.27 -7.73 0.55
CA PHE A 59 -6.86 -7.37 1.83
C PHE A 59 -6.07 -7.97 3.00
N GLU A 60 -5.75 -9.26 2.95
CA GLU A 60 -4.89 -9.93 3.93
C GLU A 60 -3.53 -9.23 4.07
N GLY A 61 -2.90 -8.88 2.94
CA GLY A 61 -1.63 -8.15 2.96
C GLY A 61 -1.72 -6.76 3.60
N ILE A 62 -2.84 -6.05 3.45
CA ILE A 62 -3.08 -4.76 4.10
C ILE A 62 -3.31 -4.95 5.62
N GLU A 63 -4.03 -6.01 6.02
CA GLU A 63 -4.26 -6.34 7.43
C GLU A 63 -2.95 -6.69 8.15
N ASP A 64 -2.12 -7.54 7.55
CA ASP A 64 -0.80 -7.90 8.06
C ASP A 64 0.09 -6.66 8.26
N LEU A 65 0.06 -5.74 7.29
CA LEU A 65 0.83 -4.50 7.35
C LEU A 65 0.28 -3.55 8.43
N TYR A 66 -1.04 -3.51 8.64
CA TYR A 66 -1.68 -2.73 9.70
C TYR A 66 -1.31 -3.24 11.10
N VAL A 67 -1.41 -4.55 11.33
CA VAL A 67 -1.07 -5.18 12.61
C VAL A 67 0.43 -5.08 12.88
N GLY A 68 1.27 -5.46 11.91
CA GLY A 68 2.72 -5.46 12.07
C GLY A 68 3.29 -4.07 12.35
N SER A 69 2.71 -3.03 11.73
CA SER A 69 3.15 -1.65 11.95
C SER A 69 2.72 -1.10 13.32
N ALA A 70 1.60 -1.57 13.87
CA ALA A 70 1.16 -1.22 15.22
C ALA A 70 2.05 -1.86 16.30
N GLU A 71 2.52 -3.08 16.04
CA GLU A 71 3.35 -3.85 16.96
C GLU A 71 4.86 -3.51 16.85
N GLU A 72 5.23 -2.60 15.96
CA GLU A 72 6.61 -2.28 15.60
C GLU A 72 7.43 -3.53 15.17
N SER A 73 6.77 -4.55 14.62
CA SER A 73 7.34 -5.88 14.36
C SER A 73 7.82 -6.06 12.92
N ILE A 74 7.67 -5.05 12.06
CA ILE A 74 8.05 -5.14 10.66
C ILE A 74 9.57 -5.07 10.50
N ALA A 75 10.16 -6.08 9.86
CA ALA A 75 11.58 -6.09 9.52
C ALA A 75 11.91 -5.40 8.18
N SER A 76 10.97 -5.44 7.23
CA SER A 76 11.09 -4.85 5.89
C SER A 76 9.72 -4.63 5.28
N VAL A 77 9.56 -3.56 4.51
CA VAL A 77 8.34 -3.28 3.75
C VAL A 77 8.69 -3.14 2.28
N GLU A 78 8.03 -3.93 1.45
CA GLU A 78 8.13 -3.87 0.00
C GLU A 78 6.71 -3.76 -0.58
N ILE A 79 6.45 -2.73 -1.38
CA ILE A 79 5.17 -2.54 -2.06
C ILE A 79 5.42 -2.68 -3.55
N ARG A 80 4.79 -3.69 -4.17
CA ARG A 80 4.81 -3.91 -5.62
C ARG A 80 3.46 -3.51 -6.20
N TYR A 81 3.48 -2.71 -7.26
CA TYR A 81 2.26 -2.28 -7.93
C TYR A 81 2.45 -2.18 -9.43
N GLU A 82 1.34 -2.29 -10.15
CA GLU A 82 1.26 -2.04 -11.58
C GLU A 82 0.52 -0.72 -11.83
N LEU A 83 1.12 0.15 -12.63
CA LEU A 83 0.46 1.35 -13.13
C LEU A 83 -0.29 1.00 -14.41
N ILE A 84 -1.61 1.13 -14.37
CA ILE A 84 -2.48 1.03 -15.54
C ILE A 84 -2.87 2.47 -15.94
N GLU A 85 -2.44 2.92 -17.12
CA GLU A 85 -2.84 4.22 -17.71
C GLU A 85 -4.21 4.17 -18.39
#